data_AF-A0A1F3MQR1-F1
#
_entry.id   AF-A0A1F3MQR1-F1
#
_cell.length_a   1.000
_cell.length_b   1.000
_cell.length_c   1.000
_cell.angle_alpha   90.00
_cell.angle_beta   90.00
_cell.angle_gamma   90.00
#
_symmetry.space_group_name_H-M   'P 1'
#
loop_
_entity.id
_entity.type
_entity.pdbx_description
1 polymer ?
#
loop_
_entity_poly.entity_id
_entity_poly.type
_entity_poly.pdbx_seq_one_letter_code
_entity_poly.pdbx_strand_id
1 'polypeptide(L)'
;METIIEYQVFFSEVKSRIREAQYSALRAVNKELVGLYWDIGRMICEKQIKQGWGKSVVENLAKDLQHDFPGESGYSAYNIWLMVRLYREYQGDVILEPLVPEIGWSHNVVILKKCRSKSERQFYLHATQKFGWTKRVLEQQIEIKLFEKYVLSQTSIQETTDC
;
A
#
# COMPACT_ATOMS: atom_id res chain seq x y z
N MET A 1 7.73 41.82 19.63
CA MET A 1 6.62 41.09 18.97
C MET A 1 7.08 40.49 17.65
N GLU A 2 7.76 41.26 16.78
CA GLU A 2 8.33 40.76 15.51
C GLU A 2 9.18 39.50 15.66
N THR A 3 10.11 39.46 16.61
CA THR A 3 11.01 38.31 16.82
C THR A 3 10.28 37.01 17.21
N ILE A 4 9.12 37.11 17.89
CA ILE A 4 8.31 35.93 18.26
C ILE A 4 7.59 35.37 17.02
N ILE A 5 7.05 36.26 16.18
CA ILE A 5 6.39 35.87 14.93
C ILE A 5 7.40 35.27 13.96
N GLU A 6 8.56 35.90 13.80
CA GLU A 6 9.67 35.42 12.96
C GLU A 6 10.13 34.02 13.39
N TYR A 7 10.34 33.80 14.69
CA TYR A 7 10.67 32.47 15.21
C TYR A 7 9.58 31.43 14.94
N GLN A 8 8.29 31.78 15.08
CA GLN A 8 7.17 30.86 14.81
C GLN A 8 7.09 30.46 13.33
N VAL A 9 7.38 31.39 12.42
CA VAL A 9 7.48 31.13 10.98
C VAL A 9 8.65 30.18 10.71
N PHE A 10 9.85 30.54 11.17
CA PHE A 10 11.04 29.70 11.02
C PHE A 10 10.85 28.29 11.61
N PHE A 11 10.27 28.17 12.80
CA PHE A 11 9.95 26.89 13.42
C PHE A 11 8.98 26.06 12.56
N SER A 12 8.01 26.70 11.92
CA SER A 12 7.05 26.03 11.03
C SER A 12 7.70 25.57 9.72
N GLU A 13 8.61 26.36 9.16
CA GLU A 13 9.42 25.98 8.00
C GLU A 13 10.33 24.79 8.30
N VAL A 14 11.06 24.82 9.41
CA VAL A 14 11.92 23.70 9.86
C VAL A 14 11.09 22.43 10.05
N LYS A 15 9.93 22.52 10.71
CA LYS A 15 9.01 21.38 10.83
C LYS A 15 8.56 20.83 9.48
N SER A 16 8.25 21.68 8.51
CA SER A 16 7.86 21.23 7.16
C SER A 16 8.98 20.48 6.48
N ARG A 17 10.20 21.04 6.50
CA ARG A 17 11.40 20.43 5.92
C ARG A 17 11.72 19.07 6.53
N ILE A 18 11.60 18.93 7.85
CA ILE A 18 11.77 17.65 8.55
C ILE A 18 10.75 16.62 8.04
N ARG A 19 9.46 17.00 7.98
CA ARG A 19 8.39 16.09 7.53
C ARG A 19 8.55 15.68 6.06
N GLU A 20 8.90 16.61 5.19
CA GLU A 20 9.17 16.34 3.77
C GLU A 20 10.34 15.37 3.60
N ALA A 21 11.44 15.57 4.31
CA ALA A 21 12.60 14.69 4.26
C ALA A 21 12.26 13.26 4.75
N GLN A 22 11.55 13.16 5.89
CA GLN A 22 11.10 11.87 6.43
C GLN A 22 10.15 11.15 5.47
N TYR A 23 9.20 11.88 4.87
CA TYR A 23 8.26 11.33 3.90
C TYR A 23 8.96 10.85 2.63
N SER A 24 9.94 11.61 2.13
CA SER A 24 10.76 11.22 0.98
C SER A 24 11.52 9.91 1.26
N ALA A 25 12.18 9.83 2.42
CA ALA A 25 12.90 8.63 2.83
C ALA A 25 11.97 7.42 2.94
N LEU A 26 10.80 7.59 3.56
CA LEU A 26 9.81 6.51 3.70
C LEU A 26 9.30 6.03 2.34
N ARG A 27 9.06 6.93 1.38
CA ARG A 27 8.66 6.55 0.01
C ARG A 27 9.73 5.74 -0.69
N ALA A 28 11.00 6.15 -0.60
CA ALA A 28 12.10 5.40 -1.18
C ALA A 28 12.19 3.98 -0.60
N VAL A 29 12.10 3.86 0.73
CA VAL A 29 12.09 2.55 1.42
C VAL A 29 10.89 1.71 1.00
N ASN A 30 9.68 2.29 0.93
CA ASN A 30 8.48 1.58 0.52
C ASN A 30 8.62 1.04 -0.91
N LYS A 31 9.16 1.84 -1.83
CA LYS A 31 9.34 1.45 -3.22
C LYS A 31 10.22 0.21 -3.35
N GLU A 32 11.37 0.18 -2.65
CA GLU A 32 12.27 -0.97 -2.65
C GLU A 32 11.65 -2.19 -1.96
N LEU A 33 11.08 -2.01 -0.76
CA LEU A 33 10.53 -3.13 0.02
C LEU A 33 9.31 -3.76 -0.67
N VAL A 34 8.38 -2.94 -1.15
CA VAL A 34 7.17 -3.42 -1.82
C VAL A 34 7.51 -3.95 -3.21
N GLY A 35 8.48 -3.34 -3.91
CA GLY A 35 9.02 -3.88 -5.16
C GLY A 35 9.61 -5.27 -4.97
N LEU A 36 10.43 -5.49 -3.94
CA LEU A 36 10.95 -6.81 -3.59
C LEU A 36 9.83 -7.83 -3.33
N TYR A 37 8.83 -7.44 -2.54
CA TYR A 37 7.68 -8.31 -2.24
C TYR A 37 6.85 -8.63 -3.47
N TRP A 38 6.66 -7.67 -4.37
CA TRP A 38 6.04 -7.87 -5.67
C TRP A 38 6.80 -8.92 -6.48
N ASP A 39 8.13 -8.77 -6.56
CA ASP A 39 9.01 -9.68 -7.30
C ASP A 39 9.02 -11.11 -6.73
N ILE A 40 9.03 -11.26 -5.41
CA ILE A 40 8.89 -12.58 -4.77
C ILE A 40 7.55 -13.21 -5.16
N GLY A 41 6.46 -12.45 -5.12
CA GLY A 41 5.13 -12.89 -5.55
C GLY A 41 5.12 -13.36 -7.01
N ARG A 42 5.75 -12.59 -7.90
CA ARG A 42 5.93 -12.92 -9.32
C ARG A 42 6.70 -14.23 -9.50
N MET A 43 7.89 -14.33 -8.90
CA MET A 43 8.76 -15.49 -9.01
C MET A 43 8.05 -16.77 -8.59
N ILE A 44 7.30 -16.73 -7.49
CA ILE A 44 6.53 -17.88 -7.02
C ILE A 44 5.42 -18.23 -8.01
N CYS A 45 4.65 -17.24 -8.49
CA CYS A 45 3.58 -17.49 -9.46
C CYS A 45 4.10 -18.15 -10.74
N GLU A 46 5.23 -17.68 -11.27
CA GLU A 46 5.86 -18.27 -12.44
C GLU A 46 6.28 -19.72 -12.22
N LYS A 47 6.84 -20.04 -11.04
CA LYS A 47 7.23 -21.41 -10.69
C LYS A 47 6.02 -22.31 -10.47
N GLN A 48 4.93 -21.78 -9.92
CA GLN A 48 3.67 -22.52 -9.78
C GLN A 48 3.09 -22.92 -11.14
N ILE A 49 3.14 -22.02 -12.13
CA ILE A 49 2.69 -22.31 -13.49
C ILE A 49 3.61 -23.33 -14.18
N LYS A 50 4.93 -23.15 -14.09
CA LYS A 50 5.92 -23.97 -14.82
C LYS A 50 6.17 -25.35 -14.21
N GLN A 51 6.09 -25.47 -12.88
CA GLN A 51 6.52 -26.66 -12.14
C GLN A 51 5.43 -27.24 -11.23
N GLY A 52 4.22 -26.66 -11.19
CA GLY A 52 3.13 -27.15 -10.36
C GLY A 52 3.37 -26.99 -8.86
N TRP A 53 4.18 -26.02 -8.44
CA TRP A 53 4.51 -25.82 -7.02
C TRP A 53 3.26 -25.64 -6.17
N GLY A 54 3.08 -26.57 -5.23
CA GLY A 54 1.98 -26.57 -4.28
C GLY A 54 2.27 -25.78 -3.00
N LYS A 55 1.39 -25.96 -2.02
CA LYS A 55 1.47 -25.30 -0.70
C LYS A 55 2.76 -25.61 0.07
N SER A 56 3.26 -26.85 0.00
CA SER A 56 4.46 -27.30 0.70
C SER A 56 5.72 -26.56 0.27
N VAL A 57 5.82 -26.13 -1.00
CA VAL A 57 7.00 -25.42 -1.50
C VAL A 57 7.10 -24.03 -0.90
N VAL A 58 5.97 -23.32 -0.78
CA VAL A 58 5.92 -22.00 -0.15
C VAL A 58 6.25 -22.09 1.35
N GLU A 59 5.81 -23.16 2.02
CA GLU A 59 6.11 -23.39 3.43
C GLU A 59 7.60 -23.69 3.67
N ASN A 60 8.25 -24.46 2.79
CA ASN A 60 9.69 -24.70 2.87
C ASN A 60 10.47 -23.43 2.58
N LEU A 61 10.12 -22.71 1.51
CA LEU A 61 10.74 -21.42 1.19
C LEU A 61 10.65 -20.43 2.36
N ALA A 62 9.50 -20.36 3.04
CA ALA A 62 9.34 -19.51 4.21
C ALA A 62 10.32 -19.89 5.33
N LYS A 63 10.45 -21.20 5.62
CA LYS A 63 11.37 -21.69 6.66
C LYS A 63 12.82 -21.36 6.32
N ASP A 64 13.22 -21.61 5.08
CA ASP A 64 14.59 -21.37 4.61
C ASP A 64 14.91 -19.87 4.66
N LEU A 65 14.00 -19.00 4.20
CA LEU A 65 14.17 -17.55 4.29
C LEU A 65 14.22 -17.05 5.75
N GLN A 66 13.39 -17.59 6.64
CA GLN A 66 13.44 -17.20 8.05
C GLN A 66 14.72 -17.67 8.76
N HIS A 67 15.32 -18.77 8.28
CA HIS A 67 16.61 -19.24 8.76
C HIS A 67 17.76 -18.34 8.29
N ASP A 68 17.78 -18.00 7.01
CA ASP A 68 18.85 -17.19 6.40
C ASP A 68 18.74 -15.69 6.74
N PHE A 69 17.54 -15.21 7.04
CA PHE A 69 17.25 -13.82 7.41
C PHE A 69 16.63 -13.72 8.82
N PRO A 70 17.37 -14.07 9.89
CA PRO A 70 16.83 -14.10 11.24
C PRO A 70 16.48 -12.68 11.73
N GLY A 71 15.30 -12.54 12.33
CA GLY A 71 14.79 -11.26 12.84
C GLY A 71 13.96 -10.46 11.83
N GLU A 72 13.92 -10.88 10.56
CA GLU A 72 13.08 -10.26 9.55
C GLU A 72 11.64 -10.82 9.59
N SER A 73 10.69 -10.00 10.01
CA SER A 73 9.27 -10.40 10.10
C SER A 73 8.55 -10.58 8.76
N GLY A 74 9.22 -10.25 7.64
CA GLY A 74 8.66 -10.26 6.29
C GLY A 74 8.38 -11.65 5.71
N TYR A 75 9.12 -12.68 6.14
CA TYR A 75 9.21 -13.96 5.42
C TYR A 75 8.43 -15.14 6.03
N SER A 76 7.42 -14.85 6.85
CA SER A 76 6.48 -15.91 7.26
C SER A 76 5.73 -16.46 6.03
N ALA A 77 5.36 -17.76 6.06
CA ALA A 77 4.58 -18.38 4.98
C ALA A 77 3.31 -17.59 4.66
N TYR A 78 2.66 -17.04 5.69
CA TYR A 78 1.51 -16.16 5.53
C TYR A 78 1.81 -14.90 4.71
N ASN A 79 2.90 -14.20 5.02
CA ASN A 79 3.30 -13.01 4.28
C ASN A 79 3.70 -13.34 2.85
N ILE A 80 4.41 -14.45 2.62
CA ILE A 80 4.75 -14.89 1.26
C ILE A 80 3.47 -15.18 0.45
N TRP A 81 2.44 -15.79 1.05
CA TRP A 81 1.14 -15.95 0.39
C TRP A 81 0.46 -14.60 0.10
N LEU A 82 0.63 -13.60 0.95
CA LEU A 82 0.15 -12.24 0.66
C LEU A 82 0.92 -11.61 -0.51
N MET A 83 2.23 -11.84 -0.65
CA MET A 83 3.03 -11.38 -1.79
C MET A 83 2.53 -12.01 -3.09
N VAL A 84 2.32 -13.33 -3.08
CA VAL A 84 1.71 -14.08 -4.20
C VAL A 84 0.34 -13.52 -4.56
N ARG A 85 -0.51 -13.28 -3.56
CA ARG A 85 -1.85 -12.74 -3.78
C ARG A 85 -1.81 -11.33 -4.36
N LEU A 86 -0.97 -10.44 -3.81
CA LEU A 86 -0.78 -9.08 -4.30
C LEU A 86 -0.42 -9.08 -5.78
N TYR A 87 0.60 -9.84 -6.15
CA TYR A 87 1.04 -9.95 -7.55
C TYR A 87 -0.10 -10.47 -8.43
N ARG A 88 -0.76 -11.56 -8.05
CA ARG A 88 -1.84 -12.15 -8.86
C ARG A 88 -3.02 -11.22 -9.09
N GLU A 89 -3.36 -10.42 -8.09
CA GLU A 89 -4.53 -9.53 -8.12
C GLU A 89 -4.29 -8.26 -8.93
N TYR A 90 -3.03 -7.84 -9.07
CA TYR A 90 -2.68 -6.56 -9.69
C TYR A 90 -1.84 -6.69 -10.96
N GLN A 91 -1.24 -7.85 -11.25
CA GLN A 91 -0.42 -8.05 -12.45
C GLN A 91 -1.20 -7.68 -13.72
N GLY A 92 -0.59 -6.87 -14.58
CA GLY A 92 -1.17 -6.45 -15.85
C GLY A 92 -2.25 -5.37 -15.73
N ASP A 93 -2.52 -4.87 -14.51
CA ASP A 93 -3.40 -3.73 -14.31
C ASP A 93 -2.61 -2.43 -14.42
N VAL A 94 -2.75 -1.75 -15.57
CA VAL A 94 -2.02 -0.51 -15.88
C VAL A 94 -2.23 0.63 -14.87
N ILE A 95 -3.27 0.54 -14.03
CA ILE A 95 -3.59 1.57 -13.02
C ILE A 95 -3.14 1.11 -11.63
N LEU A 96 -3.48 -0.12 -11.24
CA LEU A 96 -3.20 -0.59 -9.87
C LEU A 96 -1.72 -0.91 -9.65
N GLU A 97 -1.07 -1.56 -10.62
CA GLU A 97 0.31 -2.02 -10.50
C GLU A 97 1.30 -0.89 -10.14
N PRO A 98 1.26 0.29 -10.80
CA PRO A 98 2.14 1.41 -10.43
C PRO A 98 1.87 2.02 -9.05
N LEU A 99 0.68 1.82 -8.47
CA LEU A 99 0.30 2.39 -7.18
C LEU A 99 0.74 1.56 -5.98
N VAL A 100 0.96 0.26 -6.19
CA VAL A 100 1.36 -0.67 -5.14
C VAL A 100 2.66 -0.24 -4.43
N PRO A 101 3.76 0.09 -5.12
CA PRO A 101 5.01 0.50 -4.45
C PRO A 101 4.98 1.91 -3.85
N GLU A 102 3.94 2.71 -4.14
CA GLU A 102 3.82 4.10 -3.67
C GLU A 102 3.38 4.18 -2.20
N ILE A 103 2.91 3.08 -1.62
CA ILE A 103 2.48 3.00 -0.22
C ILE A 103 3.14 1.81 0.48
N GLY A 104 3.26 1.88 1.80
CA GLY A 104 3.89 0.81 2.57
C GLY A 104 3.12 -0.52 2.52
N TRP A 105 3.85 -1.63 2.66
CA TRP A 105 3.32 -3.00 2.60
C TRP A 105 2.06 -3.23 3.46
N SER A 106 2.03 -2.69 4.67
CA SER A 106 0.89 -2.86 5.58
C SER A 106 -0.40 -2.22 5.04
N HIS A 107 -0.32 -1.11 4.29
CA HIS A 107 -1.46 -0.49 3.63
C HIS A 107 -1.96 -1.35 2.47
N ASN A 108 -1.03 -1.84 1.64
CA ASN A 108 -1.35 -2.77 0.55
C ASN A 108 -2.10 -4.00 1.09
N VAL A 109 -1.62 -4.60 2.19
CA VAL A 109 -2.29 -5.75 2.83
C VAL A 109 -3.69 -5.41 3.33
N VAL A 110 -3.89 -4.23 3.93
CA VAL A 110 -5.23 -3.80 4.37
C VAL A 110 -6.18 -3.68 3.19
N ILE A 111 -5.76 -3.01 2.11
CA ILE A 111 -6.57 -2.81 0.91
C ILE A 111 -6.89 -4.14 0.23
N LEU A 112 -5.88 -5.00 0.06
CA LEU A 112 -6.03 -6.32 -0.54
C LEU A 112 -7.02 -7.23 0.22
N LYS A 113 -7.09 -7.08 1.55
CA LYS A 113 -7.96 -7.87 2.41
C LYS A 113 -9.37 -7.31 2.53
N LYS A 114 -9.50 -5.99 2.68
CA LYS A 114 -10.78 -5.34 3.01
C LYS A 114 -11.55 -4.89 1.76
N CYS A 115 -10.87 -4.51 0.68
CA CYS A 115 -11.50 -3.95 -0.51
C CYS A 115 -11.77 -5.01 -1.56
N ARG A 116 -13.02 -5.05 -2.07
CA ARG A 116 -13.51 -6.12 -2.93
C ARG A 116 -13.41 -5.78 -4.41
N SER A 117 -13.72 -4.54 -4.78
CA SER A 117 -13.74 -4.11 -6.19
C SER A 117 -12.44 -3.42 -6.58
N LYS A 118 -12.12 -3.45 -7.89
CA LYS A 118 -10.99 -2.73 -8.47
C LYS A 118 -11.08 -1.22 -8.17
N SER A 119 -12.25 -0.61 -8.37
CA SER A 119 -12.45 0.82 -8.16
C SER A 119 -12.26 1.23 -6.70
N GLU A 120 -12.73 0.40 -5.76
CA GLU A 120 -12.53 0.63 -4.32
C GLU A 120 -11.04 0.56 -3.95
N ARG A 121 -10.32 -0.44 -4.47
CA ARG A 121 -8.87 -0.58 -4.26
C ARG A 121 -8.12 0.63 -4.83
N GLN A 122 -8.43 1.03 -6.07
CA GLN A 122 -7.84 2.20 -6.70
C GLN A 122 -8.08 3.47 -5.87
N PHE A 123 -9.32 3.68 -5.39
CA PHE A 123 -9.67 4.81 -4.56
C PHE A 123 -8.81 4.88 -3.29
N TYR A 124 -8.71 3.79 -2.54
CA TYR A 124 -7.95 3.78 -1.29
C TYR A 124 -6.43 3.82 -1.50
N LEU A 125 -5.91 3.24 -2.59
CA LEU A 125 -4.49 3.37 -2.96
C LEU A 125 -4.13 4.84 -3.21
N HIS A 126 -4.89 5.53 -4.06
CA HIS A 126 -4.68 6.95 -4.35
C HIS A 126 -4.88 7.83 -3.12
N ALA A 127 -5.94 7.60 -2.34
CA ALA A 127 -6.20 8.40 -1.15
C ALA A 127 -5.08 8.24 -0.11
N THR A 128 -4.59 7.01 0.08
CA THR A 128 -3.46 6.74 1.00
C THR A 128 -2.18 7.45 0.53
N GLN A 129 -1.86 7.35 -0.76
CA GLN A 129 -0.71 8.04 -1.35
C GLN A 129 -0.82 9.56 -1.20
N LYS A 130 -1.99 10.13 -1.54
CA LYS A 130 -2.25 11.58 -1.58
C LYS A 130 -2.27 12.21 -0.19
N PHE A 131 -2.93 11.57 0.78
CA PHE A 131 -3.14 12.14 2.11
C PHE A 131 -2.14 11.63 3.15
N GLY A 132 -1.23 10.72 2.77
CA GLY A 132 -0.23 10.16 3.67
C GLY A 132 -0.85 9.44 4.87
N TRP A 133 -1.98 8.75 4.67
CA TRP A 133 -2.67 8.07 5.76
C TRP A 133 -1.79 7.01 6.40
N THR A 134 -1.80 6.97 7.73
CA THR A 134 -1.29 5.82 8.46
C THR A 134 -2.21 4.61 8.24
N LYS A 135 -1.70 3.40 8.48
CA LYS A 135 -2.48 2.15 8.40
C LYS A 135 -3.79 2.25 9.19
N ARG A 136 -3.72 2.82 10.39
CA ARG A 136 -4.88 3.01 11.27
C ARG A 136 -5.91 3.94 10.64
N VAL A 137 -5.47 5.07 10.08
CA VAL A 137 -6.38 6.02 9.41
C VAL A 137 -7.02 5.34 8.20
N LEU A 138 -6.24 4.65 7.37
CA LEU A 138 -6.79 3.88 6.24
C LEU A 138 -7.85 2.86 6.70
N GLU A 139 -7.59 2.10 7.76
CA GLU A 139 -8.57 1.16 8.32
C GLU A 139 -9.87 1.86 8.76
N GLN A 140 -9.75 3.01 9.42
CA GLN A 140 -10.89 3.82 9.82
C GLN A 140 -11.67 4.36 8.60
N GLN A 141 -10.98 4.83 7.56
CA GLN A 141 -11.64 5.33 6.34
C GLN A 141 -12.42 4.23 5.60
N ILE A 142 -11.88 3.01 5.59
CA ILE A 142 -12.58 1.84 5.07
C ILE A 142 -13.80 1.50 5.93
N GLU A 143 -13.67 1.53 7.27
CA GLU A 143 -14.76 1.23 8.20
C GLU A 143 -15.94 2.21 8.07
N ILE A 144 -15.65 3.51 7.87
CA ILE A 144 -16.72 4.50 7.64
C ILE A 144 -17.26 4.49 6.21
N LYS A 145 -16.84 3.53 5.37
CA LYS A 145 -17.26 3.34 3.97
C LYS A 145 -17.06 4.61 3.15
N LEU A 146 -15.89 5.25 3.27
CA LEU A 146 -15.59 6.50 2.58
C LEU A 146 -15.79 6.39 1.06
N PHE A 147 -15.36 5.27 0.45
CA PHE A 147 -15.57 5.02 -0.98
C PHE A 147 -17.04 5.03 -1.38
N GLU A 148 -17.92 4.36 -0.63
CA GLU A 148 -19.36 4.32 -0.93
C GLU A 148 -19.95 5.73 -0.87
N LYS A 149 -19.61 6.50 0.17
CA LYS A 149 -20.04 7.89 0.32
C LYS A 149 -19.56 8.79 -0.81
N TYR A 150 -18.31 8.60 -1.25
CA TYR A 150 -17.73 9.33 -2.37
C TYR A 150 -18.48 9.03 -3.67
N VAL A 151 -18.74 7.76 -3.98
CA VAL A 151 -19.50 7.36 -5.17
C VAL A 151 -20.92 7.96 -5.14
N LEU A 152 -21.63 7.83 -4.01
CA LEU A 152 -22.97 8.38 -3.85
C LEU A 152 -23.00 9.89 -4.09
N SER A 153 -22.03 10.63 -3.57
CA SER A 153 -21.94 12.08 -3.78
C SER A 153 -21.76 12.48 -5.24
N GLN A 154 -21.05 11.67 -6.03
CA GLN A 154 -20.84 11.96 -7.46
C GLN A 154 -22.09 11.67 -8.29
N THR A 155 -22.79 10.58 -7.99
CA THR A 155 -24.04 10.24 -8.67
C THR A 155 -25.12 11.30 -8.42
N SER A 156 -25.21 11.84 -7.19
CA SER A 156 -26.20 12.88 -6.86
C SER A 156 -25.90 14.23 -7.55
N ILE A 157 -24.63 14.53 -7.86
CA ILE A 157 -24.26 15.78 -8.56
C ILE A 157 -24.62 15.69 -10.05
N GLN A 158 -24.44 14.52 -10.68
CA GLN A 158 -24.77 14.33 -12.09
C GLN A 158 -26.27 14.49 -12.37
N GLU A 159 -27.14 14.05 -11.45
CA GLU A 159 -28.60 14.23 -11.58
C GLU A 159 -29.05 15.70 -11.49
N THR A 160 -28.25 16.57 -10.87
CA THR A 160 -28.59 18.01 -10.72
C THR A 160 -28.09 18.91 -11.84
N THR A 161 -27.20 18.40 -12.71
CA THR A 161 -26.61 19.17 -13.83
C THR A 161 -27.28 18.92 -15.18
N ASP A 162 -28.23 17.99 -15.24
CA ASP A 162 -29.01 17.64 -16.44
C ASP A 162 -30.44 18.23 -16.45
N CYS A 163 -30.67 19.35 -15.74
CA CYS A 163 -31.90 20.16 -15.78
C CYS A 163 -31.64 21.59 -16.25
#